data_AF-A0A3D3JX42-F1
#
_entry.id   AF-A0A3D3JX42-F1
#
_cell.length_a   1.000
_cell.length_b   1.000
_cell.length_c   1.000
_cell.angle_alpha   90.00
_cell.angle_beta   90.00
_cell.angle_gamma   90.00
#
_symmetry.space_group_name_H-M   'P 1'
#
loop_
_entity.id
_entity.type
_entity.pdbx_description
1 polymer ?
#
loop_
_entity_poly.entity_id
_entity_poly.type
_entity_poly.pdbx_seq_one_letter_code
_entity_poly.pdbx_strand_id
1 'polypeptide(L)'
;SGISQYSSTTKNFIWIPLNYRFNFKHNFYFKSGVVALMDLSKKDSYFRKYSGLGIGVSGGKGFEIAANQSIEISPYFNFHSLINFENHPYRMLDLGVQLA
;
A
#
# COMPACT_ATOMS: atom_id res chain seq x y z
N SER A 1 -28.24 -11.42 26.02
CA SER A 1 -28.12 -11.71 24.58
C SER A 1 -27.73 -10.42 23.86
N GLY A 2 -26.46 -10.27 23.52
CA GLY A 2 -25.96 -9.09 22.83
C GLY A 2 -24.82 -9.51 21.92
N ILE A 3 -25.17 -10.19 20.82
CA ILE A 3 -24.20 -10.55 19.79
C ILE A 3 -23.85 -9.23 19.09
N SER A 4 -22.65 -8.71 19.38
CA SER A 4 -22.06 -7.62 18.60
C SER A 4 -21.97 -8.10 17.16
N GLN A 5 -22.87 -7.60 16.31
CA GLN A 5 -22.79 -7.83 14.87
C GLN A 5 -21.52 -7.14 14.38
N TYR A 6 -20.45 -7.92 14.18
CA TYR A 6 -19.31 -7.49 13.39
C TYR A 6 -19.80 -7.29 11.95
N SER A 7 -20.31 -6.09 11.66
CA SER A 7 -20.57 -5.66 10.30
C SER A 7 -19.22 -5.66 9.58
N SER A 8 -19.06 -6.55 8.60
CA SER A 8 -17.87 -6.62 7.76
C SER A 8 -17.89 -5.41 6.81
N THR A 9 -17.39 -4.26 7.29
CA THR A 9 -17.19 -3.10 6.43
C THR A 9 -16.11 -3.45 5.42
N THR A 10 -16.52 -3.69 4.17
CA THR A 10 -15.60 -3.95 3.07
C THR A 10 -14.80 -2.68 2.78
N LYS A 11 -13.49 -2.73 3.06
CA LYS A 11 -12.57 -1.64 2.72
C LYS A 11 -12.06 -1.81 1.30
N ASN A 12 -12.30 -0.81 0.46
CA ASN A 12 -11.85 -0.81 -0.93
C ASN A 12 -10.77 0.25 -1.09
N PHE A 13 -9.56 -0.15 -1.49
CA PHE A 13 -8.46 0.76 -1.72
C PHE A 13 -8.02 0.71 -3.18
N ILE A 14 -7.78 1.88 -3.76
CA ILE A 14 -6.98 2.01 -4.97
C ILE A 14 -5.53 2.26 -4.56
N TRP A 15 -4.63 1.50 -5.15
CA TRP A 15 -3.19 1.56 -4.93
C TRP A 15 -2.49 1.93 -6.24
N ILE A 16 -1.89 3.12 -6.29
CA ILE A 16 -1.23 3.65 -7.49
C ILE A 16 0.25 3.84 -7.21
N PRO A 17 1.12 2.90 -7.63
CA PRO A 17 2.55 3.05 -7.52
C PRO A 17 3.12 3.81 -8.72
N LEU A 18 4.09 4.69 -8.45
CA LEU A 18 4.98 5.25 -9.46
C LEU A 18 6.41 4.84 -9.10
N ASN A 19 6.91 3.82 -9.79
CA ASN A 19 8.21 3.20 -9.50
C ASN A 19 9.24 3.47 -10.59
N TYR A 20 10.45 3.79 -10.15
CA TYR A 20 11.66 3.74 -10.96
C TYR A 20 12.32 2.36 -10.79
N ARG A 21 12.74 1.74 -11.90
CA ARG A 21 13.45 0.46 -11.93
C ARG A 21 14.89 0.68 -12.38
N PHE A 22 15.83 0.28 -11.56
CA PHE A 22 17.25 0.19 -11.88
C PHE A 22 17.63 -1.28 -12.09
N ASN A 23 18.00 -1.63 -13.33
CA ASN A 23 18.50 -2.97 -13.65
C ASN A 23 20.02 -3.00 -13.43
N PHE A 24 20.50 -4.00 -12.69
CA PHE A 24 21.92 -4.19 -12.43
C PHE A 24 22.28 -5.67 -12.54
N LYS A 25 23.44 -5.98 -13.13
CA LYS A 25 23.81 -7.35 -13.53
C LYS A 25 22.75 -7.96 -14.48
N HIS A 26 23.05 -9.14 -15.03
CA HIS A 26 22.27 -9.68 -16.16
C HIS A 26 20.83 -10.09 -15.83
N ASN A 27 20.37 -10.02 -14.58
CA ASN A 27 19.03 -10.47 -14.18
C ASN A 27 18.53 -9.87 -12.86
N PHE A 28 19.28 -8.96 -12.22
CA PHE A 28 18.87 -8.36 -10.95
C PHE A 28 18.35 -6.95 -11.17
N TYR A 29 17.47 -6.53 -10.28
CA TYR A 29 16.94 -5.18 -10.31
C TYR A 29 16.59 -4.68 -8.92
N PHE A 30 16.53 -3.35 -8.84
CA PHE A 30 15.99 -2.62 -7.71
C PHE A 30 14.86 -1.71 -8.22
N LYS A 31 13.73 -1.67 -7.52
CA LYS A 31 12.61 -0.77 -7.77
C LYS A 31 12.46 0.13 -6.55
N SER A 32 12.28 1.42 -6.76
CA SER A 32 11.92 2.36 -5.71
C SER A 32 10.98 3.42 -6.26
N GLY A 33 10.06 3.89 -5.44
CA GLY A 33 9.04 4.81 -5.91
C GLY A 33 8.19 5.39 -4.80
N VAL A 34 7.25 6.21 -5.24
CA VAL A 34 6.17 6.72 -4.39
C VAL A 34 4.89 5.96 -4.69
N VAL A 35 3.99 5.95 -3.72
CA VAL A 35 2.73 5.23 -3.79
C VAL A 35 1.63 6.11 -3.26
N ALA A 36 0.55 6.25 -4.03
CA ALA A 36 -0.70 6.81 -3.54
C ALA A 36 -1.68 5.69 -3.16
N LEU A 37 -2.27 5.82 -1.98
CA LEU A 37 -3.34 4.95 -1.49
C LEU A 37 -4.61 5.79 -1.37
N MET A 38 -5.70 5.37 -1.98
CA MET A 38 -6.99 6.06 -1.92
C MET A 38 -8.08 5.12 -1.43
N ASP A 39 -8.81 5.54 -0.41
CA ASP A 39 -9.94 4.78 0.15
C ASP A 39 -11.25 5.12 -0.60
N LEU A 40 -11.74 4.14 -1.35
CA LEU A 40 -12.99 4.20 -2.11
C LEU A 40 -14.19 3.63 -1.35
N SER A 41 -14.01 3.22 -0.10
CA SER A 41 -15.11 2.66 0.70
C SER A 41 -16.26 3.66 0.79
N LYS A 42 -17.51 3.16 0.75
CA LYS A 42 -18.67 4.00 1.02
C LYS A 42 -18.52 4.55 2.44
N LYS A 43 -18.80 5.84 2.62
CA LYS A 43 -18.70 6.50 3.92
C LYS A 43 -19.71 5.84 4.85
N ASP A 44 -19.22 4.96 5.71
CA ASP A 44 -20.01 4.40 6.79
C ASP A 44 -19.79 5.30 8.01
N SER A 45 -20.85 5.64 8.74
CA SER A 45 -20.87 6.64 9.82
C SER A 45 -19.81 6.39 10.92
N TYR A 46 -19.25 5.18 10.96
CA TYR A 46 -18.29 4.72 11.96
C TYR A 46 -16.85 4.58 11.44
N PHE A 47 -16.61 4.59 10.11
CA PHE A 47 -15.27 4.41 9.53
C PHE A 47 -14.86 5.62 8.68
N ARG A 48 -13.79 6.27 9.12
CA ARG A 48 -13.17 7.39 8.39
C ARG A 48 -12.48 6.88 7.12
N LYS A 49 -12.51 7.70 6.07
CA LYS A 49 -11.73 7.46 4.86
C LYS A 49 -10.26 7.79 5.13
N TYR A 50 -9.37 6.85 4.86
CA TYR A 50 -7.93 7.05 5.00
C TYR A 50 -7.26 6.94 3.64
N SER A 51 -6.79 8.06 3.10
CA SER A 51 -5.95 8.06 1.90
C SER A 51 -4.53 8.45 2.32
N GLY A 52 -3.52 8.08 1.56
CA GLY A 52 -2.15 8.19 2.03
C GLY A 52 -1.15 8.27 0.91
N LEU A 53 0.04 8.74 1.28
CA LEU A 53 1.22 8.70 0.43
C LEU A 53 2.24 7.81 1.11
N GLY A 54 2.93 7.01 0.32
CA GLY A 54 3.96 6.09 0.77
C GLY A 54 5.15 6.04 -0.15
N ILE A 55 6.16 5.32 0.31
CA ILE A 55 7.34 4.97 -0.46
C ILE A 55 7.42 3.45 -0.59
N GLY A 56 7.68 3.00 -1.81
CA GLY A 56 7.88 1.60 -2.13
C GLY A 56 9.35 1.33 -2.42
N VAL A 57 9.84 0.19 -1.94
CA VAL A 57 11.14 -0.37 -2.36
C VAL A 57 11.03 -1.86 -2.60
N SER A 58 11.71 -2.35 -3.62
CA SER A 58 11.70 -3.75 -4.01
C SER A 58 13.05 -4.12 -4.60
N GLY A 59 13.55 -5.30 -4.25
CA GLY A 59 14.72 -5.91 -4.91
C GLY A 59 14.26 -7.21 -5.55
N GLY A 60 14.77 -7.56 -6.72
CA GLY A 60 14.29 -8.76 -7.40
C GLY A 60 15.28 -9.35 -8.40
N LYS A 61 14.93 -10.56 -8.84
CA LYS A 61 15.64 -11.30 -9.88
C LYS A 61 14.65 -11.80 -10.93
N GLY A 62 14.98 -11.56 -12.20
CA GLY A 62 14.33 -12.16 -13.35
C GLY A 62 14.96 -13.51 -13.72
N PHE A 63 14.13 -14.43 -14.19
CA PHE A 63 14.53 -15.71 -14.75
C PHE A 63 13.91 -15.83 -16.13
N GLU A 64 14.75 -15.93 -17.15
CA GLU A 64 14.32 -16.20 -18.52
C GLU A 64 13.92 -17.67 -18.65
N ILE A 65 12.74 -17.92 -19.21
CA ILE A 65 12.18 -19.26 -19.43
C ILE A 65 12.21 -19.62 -20.91
N ALA A 66 11.98 -18.61 -21.76
CA ALA A 66 12.08 -18.69 -23.21
C ALA A 66 12.45 -17.30 -23.74
N ALA A 67 12.77 -17.19 -25.03
CA ALA A 67 13.27 -15.97 -25.66
C ALA A 67 12.45 -14.69 -25.38
N ASN A 68 11.15 -14.80 -25.04
CA ASN A 68 10.26 -13.67 -24.74
C ASN A 68 9.44 -13.85 -23.45
N GLN A 69 9.83 -14.79 -22.58
CA GLN A 69 9.11 -15.08 -21.34
C GLN A 69 10.05 -15.05 -20.16
N SER A 70 9.68 -14.29 -19.13
CA SER A 70 10.43 -14.21 -17.89
C SER A 70 9.51 -14.29 -16.69
N ILE A 71 9.95 -14.98 -15.63
CA ILE A 71 9.35 -14.88 -14.31
C ILE A 71 10.25 -13.99 -13.45
N GLU A 72 9.65 -13.09 -12.69
CA GLU A 72 10.35 -12.26 -11.73
C GLU A 72 9.91 -12.60 -10.32
N ILE A 73 10.88 -12.69 -9.40
CA ILE A 73 10.61 -12.78 -7.96
C ILE A 73 11.17 -11.51 -7.34
N SER A 74 10.32 -10.77 -6.62
CA SER A 74 10.73 -9.55 -5.92
C SER A 74 9.92 -9.35 -4.63
N PRO A 75 10.54 -9.48 -3.44
CA PRO A 75 9.94 -8.95 -2.23
C PRO A 75 9.70 -7.45 -2.38
N TYR A 76 8.51 -7.02 -1.96
CA TYR A 76 8.06 -5.63 -2.03
C TYR A 76 7.77 -5.12 -0.63
N PHE A 77 8.44 -4.03 -0.26
CA PHE A 77 8.23 -3.34 1.01
C PHE A 77 7.61 -1.97 0.72
N ASN A 78 6.63 -1.60 1.52
CA ASN A 78 5.92 -0.35 1.35
C ASN A 78 5.63 0.29 2.69
N PHE A 79 6.06 1.54 2.83
CA PHE A 79 5.83 2.36 4.01
C PHE A 79 4.86 3.46 3.62
N HIS A 80 3.70 3.51 4.26
CA HIS A 80 2.67 4.52 3.98
C HIS A 80 2.42 5.39 5.19
N SER A 81 2.27 6.69 4.95
CA SER A 81 1.63 7.60 5.87
C SER A 81 0.14 7.69 5.52
N LEU A 82 -0.72 7.51 6.52
CA LEU A 82 -2.16 7.71 6.38
C LEU A 82 -2.49 9.17 6.67
N ILE A 83 -3.05 9.85 5.66
CA ILE A 83 -3.52 11.23 5.76
C ILE A 83 -5.03 11.19 5.96
N ASN A 84 -5.48 11.77 7.07
CA ASN A 84 -6.90 11.99 7.30
C ASN A 84 -7.32 13.29 6.63
N PHE A 85 -8.07 13.20 5.54
CA PHE A 85 -8.60 14.37 4.82
C PHE A 85 -9.86 14.95 5.48
N GLU A 86 -10.38 14.31 6.54
CA GLU A 86 -11.49 14.84 7.34
C GLU A 86 -10.97 15.69 8.52
N ASN A 87 -11.41 16.95 8.58
CA ASN A 87 -10.98 17.99 9.53
C ASN A 87 -11.31 17.64 11.01
N HIS A 88 -10.48 16.81 11.63
CA HIS A 88 -10.55 16.48 13.05
C HIS A 88 -9.16 16.53 13.69
N PRO A 89 -8.69 17.74 14.08
CA PRO A 89 -7.28 18.01 14.39
C PRO A 89 -6.71 17.30 15.63
N TYR A 90 -7.56 16.76 16.51
CA TYR A 90 -7.11 16.27 17.83
C TYR A 90 -6.81 14.77 17.95
N ARG A 91 -6.85 13.98 16.86
CA ARG A 91 -6.72 12.50 16.96
C ARG A 91 -5.70 11.85 16.03
N MET A 92 -4.90 12.65 15.30
CA MET A 92 -3.88 12.09 14.40
C MET A 92 -2.68 11.50 15.17
N LEU A 93 -2.38 11.99 16.38
CA LEU A 93 -1.27 11.48 17.19
C LEU A 93 -1.55 10.07 17.77
N ASP A 94 -2.79 9.81 18.18
CA ASP A 94 -3.20 8.52 18.78
C ASP A 94 -3.19 7.34 17.78
N LEU A 95 -3.27 7.63 16.48
CA LEU A 95 -3.33 6.62 15.42
C LEU A 95 -1.98 6.43 14.69
N GLY A 96 -1.00 7.31 14.92
CA GLY A 96 0.31 7.26 14.29
C GLY A 96 1.26 6.19 14.87
N VAL A 97 0.90 5.57 16.00
CA VAL A 97 1.70 4.56 16.70
C VAL A 97 0.91 3.26 16.90
N GLN A 98 0.21 2.78 15.86
CA GLN A 98 -0.05 1.35 15.75
C GLN A 98 1.01 0.77 14.81
N LEU A 99 2.13 0.37 15.43
CA LEU A 99 3.11 -0.53 14.82
C LEU A 99 2.38 -1.80 14.40
N ALA A 100 2.34 -2.06 13.10
CA ALA A 100 2.03 -3.38 12.55
C ALA A 100 3.17 -4.36 12.86
#